data_AF-A0A381PQQ1-F1
#
_entry.id   AF-A0A381PQQ1-F1
#
_cell.length_a   1.000
_cell.length_b   1.000
_cell.length_c   1.000
_cell.angle_alpha   90.00
_cell.angle_beta   90.00
_cell.angle_gamma   90.00
#
_symmetry.space_group_name_H-M   'P 1'
#
loop_
_entity.id
_entity.type
_entity.pdbx_description
1 polymer ?
#
loop_
_entity_poly.entity_id
_entity_poly.type
_entity_poly.pdbx_seq_one_letter_code
_entity_poly.pdbx_strand_id
1 'polypeptide(L)'
;MGRLAQSTTVRVLALVLAFALLATACGGTDEAAEPTTTTVLDLFGDTSTTTTIGGLVVPGWTPTELPDLWTAVDECVDLTEVGAEPLPDEGPRTVTVESGDSLGKIAKRFDRTVDQFMRANGISDPDLLRVGQVLVVPRQQAETEVEVTEGPTVLVEPVYCEIDTGVPAFGPNGTQVGGPGIIEVFADWKRIEGPREAPRVNGRLRGLMISSVRTFVDDVVPLIERHGYPCRDGTNSRCVWLQHRWEVLLATDDHLSVRDTVRRLLPGAVAVESEVRSETFDLATGLPLLVEDLFEPGTDWLAALSAAAVERLADQPWTDERRVVGAGPEMANFERFNLTPGGLVLAFAPGTIGGSGSHTVSIIIPYRVLNGYWLHGGPVSRLD
;
A
#
# COMPACT_ATOMS: atom_id res chain seq x y z
N MET A 1 -22.77 -76.28 83.95
CA MET A 1 -22.76 -76.37 85.43
C MET A 1 -21.66 -75.46 85.95
N GLY A 2 -21.95 -74.62 86.94
CA GLY A 2 -20.97 -74.06 87.89
C GLY A 2 -20.16 -72.82 87.50
N ARG A 3 -20.68 -71.61 87.83
CA ARG A 3 -20.17 -70.66 88.86
C ARG A 3 -18.69 -70.82 89.29
N LEU A 4 -17.88 -69.82 89.64
CA LEU A 4 -18.04 -68.42 90.09
C LEU A 4 -16.64 -67.86 90.45
N ALA A 5 -16.60 -66.53 90.66
CA ALA A 5 -15.80 -65.78 91.66
C ALA A 5 -14.35 -65.39 91.30
N GLN A 6 -14.11 -64.07 91.07
CA GLN A 6 -13.66 -63.03 92.03
C GLN A 6 -12.10 -62.99 92.11
N SER A 7 -11.38 -61.88 92.22
CA SER A 7 -11.63 -60.64 92.95
C SER A 7 -10.59 -59.54 92.62
N THR A 8 -11.03 -58.27 92.60
CA THR A 8 -10.42 -57.04 93.22
C THR A 8 -8.94 -56.67 92.98
N THR A 9 -8.62 -55.59 92.22
CA THR A 9 -8.49 -54.14 92.57
C THR A 9 -7.06 -53.69 92.91
N VAL A 10 -6.60 -52.58 92.30
CA VAL A 10 -6.04 -51.36 92.91
C VAL A 10 -5.88 -50.29 91.80
N ARG A 11 -5.94 -49.02 92.19
CA ARG A 11 -6.31 -47.82 91.41
C ARG A 11 -5.11 -46.85 91.27
N VAL A 12 -5.09 -46.07 90.18
CA VAL A 12 -4.84 -44.60 90.08
C VAL A 12 -3.52 -44.04 89.47
N LEU A 13 -3.76 -43.05 88.55
CA LEU A 13 -2.96 -41.90 88.02
C LEU A 13 -1.82 -42.19 87.02
N ALA A 14 -1.98 -41.97 85.70
CA ALA A 14 -1.97 -40.71 84.91
C ALA A 14 -0.59 -40.02 84.82
N LEU A 15 0.06 -40.01 83.64
CA LEU A 15 -0.07 -38.95 82.62
C LEU A 15 0.71 -39.34 81.35
N VAL A 16 0.33 -38.70 80.25
CA VAL A 16 0.60 -39.02 78.84
C VAL A 16 2.00 -38.58 78.39
N LEU A 17 2.69 -39.41 77.60
CA LEU A 17 3.57 -38.91 76.55
C LEU A 17 3.56 -39.86 75.33
N ALA A 18 3.38 -39.25 74.16
CA ALA A 18 2.99 -39.83 72.89
C ALA A 18 4.04 -40.76 72.28
N PHE A 19 3.59 -41.92 71.82
CA PHE A 19 4.37 -42.87 71.02
C PHE A 19 4.06 -42.68 69.54
N ALA A 20 5.11 -42.56 68.73
CA ALA A 20 5.07 -42.52 67.29
C ALA A 20 4.82 -43.91 66.67
N LEU A 21 4.40 -43.87 65.40
CA LEU A 21 4.24 -44.95 64.40
C LEU A 21 2.90 -45.69 64.38
N LEU A 22 2.15 -45.50 63.28
CA LEU A 22 1.98 -46.53 62.24
C LEU A 22 1.27 -45.95 61.00
N ALA A 23 1.77 -46.33 59.84
CA ALA A 23 1.25 -46.01 58.52
C ALA A 23 -0.05 -46.78 58.22
N THR A 24 -1.01 -46.12 57.57
CA THR A 24 -1.86 -46.71 56.52
C THR A 24 -2.67 -45.64 55.77
N ALA A 25 -2.43 -45.59 54.45
CA ALA A 25 -3.40 -45.58 53.36
C ALA A 25 -4.40 -44.42 53.12
N CYS A 26 -4.39 -44.03 51.83
CA CYS A 26 -5.44 -43.45 50.97
C CYS A 26 -5.74 -41.94 51.02
N GLY A 27 -5.59 -41.31 49.85
CA GLY A 27 -6.34 -40.11 49.45
C GLY A 27 -5.48 -38.97 48.94
N GLY A 28 -4.81 -39.14 47.80
CA GLY A 28 -4.23 -38.03 47.03
C GLY A 28 -4.89 -38.00 45.65
N THR A 29 -5.64 -36.93 45.39
CA THR A 29 -6.37 -36.66 44.15
C THR A 29 -5.42 -36.56 42.96
N ASP A 30 -5.72 -37.31 41.89
CA ASP A 30 -5.20 -37.03 40.55
C ASP A 30 -5.86 -35.75 40.04
N GLU A 31 -5.32 -34.60 40.43
CA GLU A 31 -5.60 -33.35 39.74
C GLU A 31 -4.66 -33.32 38.53
N ALA A 32 -5.15 -33.82 37.40
CA ALA A 32 -4.49 -33.63 36.12
C ALA A 32 -4.39 -32.11 35.88
N ALA A 33 -3.18 -31.57 36.02
CA ALA A 33 -2.91 -30.20 35.63
C ALA A 33 -3.24 -30.07 34.14
N GLU A 34 -4.29 -29.32 33.82
CA GLU A 34 -4.61 -29.01 32.43
C GLU A 34 -3.41 -28.29 31.79
N PRO A 35 -3.03 -28.63 30.55
CA PRO A 35 -1.95 -27.93 29.88
C PRO A 35 -2.37 -26.48 29.70
N THR A 36 -1.78 -25.59 30.48
CA THR A 36 -1.95 -24.15 30.30
C THR A 36 -1.38 -23.82 28.93
N THR A 37 -2.26 -23.68 27.94
CA THR A 37 -1.85 -23.23 26.61
C THR A 37 -1.39 -21.79 26.80
N THR A 38 -0.08 -21.58 26.79
CA THR A 38 0.47 -20.23 26.78
C THR A 38 0.04 -19.60 25.46
N THR A 39 -0.91 -18.69 25.51
CA THR A 39 -1.33 -17.96 24.32
C THR A 39 -0.20 -17.00 23.91
N VAL A 40 -0.14 -16.63 22.63
CA VAL A 40 0.79 -15.58 22.17
C VAL A 40 0.61 -14.30 23.00
N LEU A 41 -0.61 -14.04 23.49
CA LEU A 41 -0.91 -12.94 24.41
C LEU A 41 -0.20 -13.06 25.77
N ASP A 42 -0.03 -14.27 26.31
CA ASP A 42 0.66 -14.49 27.59
C ASP A 42 2.19 -14.38 27.46
N LEU A 43 2.74 -14.70 26.28
CA LEU A 43 4.17 -14.54 25.98
C LEU A 43 4.54 -13.11 25.59
N PHE A 44 3.60 -12.40 24.98
CA PHE A 44 3.77 -11.06 24.43
C PHE A 44 2.58 -10.19 24.85
N GLY A 45 2.50 -9.88 26.16
CA GLY A 45 1.42 -9.07 26.75
C GLY A 45 1.06 -7.85 25.90
N ASP A 46 -0.25 -7.57 25.75
CA ASP A 46 -0.84 -6.53 24.91
C ASP A 46 0.10 -6.01 23.81
N THR A 47 0.39 -6.88 22.84
CA THR A 47 1.13 -6.52 21.63
C THR A 47 0.24 -5.78 20.64
N SER A 48 -0.36 -4.67 21.11
CA SER A 48 -0.68 -3.52 20.28
C SER A 48 0.34 -2.39 20.48
N THR A 49 1.54 -2.73 20.93
CA THR A 49 2.70 -1.87 20.71
C THR A 49 3.35 -2.31 19.40
N THR A 50 2.82 -1.81 18.28
CA THR A 50 3.74 -1.38 17.21
C THR A 50 4.75 -0.52 17.94
N THR A 51 5.94 -1.06 18.18
CA THR A 51 7.05 -0.23 18.66
C THR A 51 7.35 0.65 17.46
N THR A 52 6.63 1.77 17.34
CA THR A 52 6.98 2.84 16.43
C THR A 52 8.32 3.30 16.96
N ILE A 53 9.39 2.72 16.44
CA ILE A 53 10.73 3.27 16.59
C ILE A 53 10.53 4.74 16.24
N GLY A 54 10.75 5.63 17.22
CA GLY A 54 10.61 7.06 17.00
C GLY A 54 11.39 7.45 15.74
N GLY A 55 10.82 8.36 14.95
CA GLY A 55 11.44 8.81 13.70
C GLY A 55 12.92 9.16 13.93
N LEU A 56 13.76 8.85 12.95
CA LEU A 56 15.20 9.16 13.04
C LEU A 56 15.36 10.67 13.26
N VAL A 57 16.03 11.07 14.35
CA VAL A 57 16.21 12.48 14.70
C VAL A 57 17.59 12.95 14.28
N VAL A 58 17.66 14.12 13.65
CA VAL A 58 18.95 14.78 13.35
C VAL A 58 19.59 15.25 14.66
N PRO A 59 20.81 14.79 15.01
CA PRO A 59 21.48 15.21 16.23
C PRO A 59 21.69 16.73 16.29
N GLY A 60 21.31 17.34 17.40
CA GLY A 60 21.43 18.78 17.60
C GLY A 60 20.33 19.62 16.92
N TRP A 61 19.36 18.99 16.26
CA TRP A 61 18.18 19.68 15.75
C TRP A 61 17.26 20.11 16.89
N THR A 62 16.84 21.37 16.85
CA THR A 62 15.78 21.91 17.71
C THR A 62 14.53 22.12 16.88
N PRO A 63 13.35 21.68 17.35
CA PRO A 63 12.10 21.90 16.64
C PRO A 63 11.92 23.37 16.24
N THR A 64 11.69 23.62 14.96
CA THR A 64 11.68 24.96 14.37
C THR A 64 10.56 25.05 13.33
N GLU A 65 9.79 26.13 13.35
CA GLU A 65 8.78 26.42 12.32
C GLU A 65 9.45 26.88 11.02
N LEU A 66 8.95 26.40 9.88
CA LEU A 66 9.53 26.67 8.56
C LEU A 66 8.50 27.35 7.63
N PRO A 67 8.17 28.63 7.83
CA PRO A 67 7.14 29.33 7.04
C PRO A 67 7.51 29.45 5.54
N ASP A 68 8.80 29.59 5.22
CA ASP A 68 9.26 29.64 3.83
C ASP A 68 9.06 28.29 3.12
N LEU A 69 9.17 27.18 3.85
CA LEU A 69 8.89 25.83 3.33
C LEU A 69 7.40 25.68 3.01
N TRP A 70 6.51 26.16 3.89
CA TRP A 70 5.07 26.14 3.60
C TRP A 70 4.71 26.97 2.37
N THR A 71 5.39 28.11 2.17
CA THR A 71 5.20 28.93 0.96
C THR A 71 5.61 28.16 -0.30
N ALA A 72 6.77 27.49 -0.28
CA ALA A 72 7.22 26.67 -1.41
C ALA A 72 6.34 25.42 -1.65
N VAL A 73 5.74 24.87 -0.60
CA VAL A 73 4.73 23.80 -0.68
C VAL A 73 3.47 24.30 -1.38
N ASP A 74 2.96 25.48 -0.99
CA ASP A 74 1.77 26.07 -1.61
C ASP A 74 1.98 26.31 -3.11
N GLU A 75 3.16 26.83 -3.50
CA GLU A 75 3.54 26.97 -4.91
C GLU A 75 3.54 25.63 -5.66
N CYS A 76 4.04 24.56 -5.04
CA CYS A 76 3.99 23.22 -5.64
C CYS A 76 2.56 22.70 -5.78
N VAL A 77 1.71 22.91 -4.77
CA VAL A 77 0.30 22.51 -4.82
C VAL A 77 -0.43 23.30 -5.91
N ASP A 78 -0.17 24.59 -6.05
CA ASP A 78 -0.78 25.42 -7.10
C ASP A 78 -0.43 24.94 -8.52
N LEU A 79 0.78 24.40 -8.73
CA LEU A 79 1.13 23.73 -10.00
C LEU A 79 0.25 22.50 -10.27
N THR A 80 -0.09 21.74 -9.23
CA THR A 80 -1.02 20.60 -9.34
C THR A 80 -2.46 21.06 -9.57
N GLU A 81 -2.77 22.31 -9.22
CA GLU A 81 -4.05 22.91 -9.52
C GLU A 81 -4.13 23.34 -11.00
N VAL A 82 -3.26 24.20 -11.51
CA VAL A 82 -3.56 24.79 -12.83
C VAL A 82 -3.43 23.78 -13.99
N GLY A 83 -2.81 22.63 -13.75
CA GLY A 83 -2.24 21.81 -14.81
C GLY A 83 -0.96 22.49 -15.27
N ALA A 84 0.15 21.78 -15.25
CA ALA A 84 1.41 22.38 -15.64
C ALA A 84 1.34 22.80 -17.12
N GLU A 85 1.58 24.09 -17.42
CA GLU A 85 1.70 24.54 -18.81
C GLU A 85 2.74 23.66 -19.54
N PRO A 86 2.52 23.35 -20.83
CA PRO A 86 3.43 22.50 -21.58
C PRO A 86 4.78 23.21 -21.72
N LEU A 87 5.76 22.68 -21.02
CA LEU A 87 7.17 22.94 -21.28
C LEU A 87 7.56 22.26 -22.64
N PRO A 88 8.72 22.59 -23.27
CA PRO A 88 8.96 22.43 -24.73
C PRO A 88 9.59 21.12 -25.26
N ASP A 89 9.26 20.84 -26.53
CA ASP A 89 8.88 19.57 -27.20
C ASP A 89 9.95 18.49 -27.47
N GLU A 90 9.82 17.30 -26.83
CA GLU A 90 10.11 15.94 -27.35
C GLU A 90 9.32 14.84 -26.58
N GLY A 91 8.37 14.17 -27.26
CA GLY A 91 7.57 13.01 -26.79
C GLY A 91 8.37 11.81 -26.20
N PRO A 92 7.76 10.83 -25.48
CA PRO A 92 8.45 9.69 -24.90
C PRO A 92 8.83 8.72 -26.02
N ARG A 93 10.08 8.81 -26.46
CA ARG A 93 10.71 7.77 -27.28
C ARG A 93 10.96 6.55 -26.37
N THR A 94 10.96 5.33 -26.92
CA THR A 94 11.49 4.16 -26.22
C THR A 94 12.70 3.62 -26.96
N VAL A 95 13.61 2.96 -26.24
CA VAL A 95 14.83 2.36 -26.80
C VAL A 95 15.00 0.96 -26.26
N THR A 96 15.14 -0.02 -27.15
CA THR A 96 15.44 -1.41 -26.78
C THR A 96 16.95 -1.55 -26.58
N VAL A 97 17.36 -2.08 -25.43
CA VAL A 97 18.76 -2.34 -25.09
C VAL A 97 19.30 -3.43 -26.01
N GLU A 98 20.35 -3.11 -26.77
CA GLU A 98 21.05 -4.06 -27.64
C GLU A 98 22.32 -4.61 -26.97
N SER A 99 22.91 -5.65 -27.56
CA SER A 99 24.17 -6.21 -27.04
C SER A 99 25.30 -5.17 -27.12
N GLY A 100 25.87 -4.81 -25.98
CA GLY A 100 26.96 -3.82 -25.87
C GLY A 100 26.52 -2.41 -25.45
N ASP A 101 25.22 -2.20 -25.25
CA ASP A 101 24.68 -0.98 -24.67
C ASP A 101 24.97 -0.85 -23.17
N SER A 102 25.04 0.40 -22.70
CA SER A 102 25.04 0.74 -21.28
C SER A 102 24.14 1.96 -21.07
N LEU A 103 23.61 2.15 -19.85
CA LEU A 103 22.68 3.24 -19.58
C LEU A 103 23.32 4.61 -19.86
N GLY A 104 24.64 4.74 -19.64
CA GLY A 104 25.43 5.92 -20.03
C GLY A 104 25.50 6.18 -21.53
N LYS A 105 25.69 5.14 -22.35
CA LYS A 105 25.70 5.29 -23.81
C LYS A 105 24.31 5.63 -24.35
N ILE A 106 23.29 5.00 -23.79
CA ILE A 106 21.89 5.26 -24.14
C ILE A 106 21.51 6.69 -23.76
N ALA A 107 21.79 7.11 -22.52
CA ALA A 107 21.49 8.47 -22.07
C ALA A 107 22.19 9.52 -22.93
N LYS A 108 23.47 9.32 -23.25
CA LYS A 108 24.23 10.21 -24.14
C LYS A 108 23.68 10.25 -25.57
N ARG A 109 23.13 9.15 -26.09
CA ARG A 109 22.51 9.09 -27.43
C ARG A 109 21.28 9.99 -27.53
N PHE A 110 20.57 10.20 -26.42
CA PHE A 110 19.35 11.00 -26.35
C PHE A 110 19.55 12.37 -25.69
N ASP A 111 20.80 12.80 -25.48
CA ASP A 111 21.15 14.03 -24.75
C ASP A 111 20.41 14.14 -23.40
N ARG A 112 20.44 13.03 -22.65
CA ARG A 112 19.89 12.93 -21.29
C ARG A 112 20.97 12.44 -20.34
N THR A 113 20.71 12.59 -19.05
CA THR A 113 21.56 12.02 -18.01
C THR A 113 21.15 10.58 -17.71
N VAL A 114 22.12 9.78 -17.24
CA VAL A 114 21.87 8.43 -16.73
C VAL A 114 20.79 8.45 -15.67
N ASP A 115 20.86 9.45 -14.80
CA ASP A 115 19.92 9.68 -13.71
C ASP A 115 18.49 9.95 -14.21
N GLN A 116 18.30 10.76 -15.26
CA GLN A 116 16.98 10.95 -15.88
C GLN A 116 16.40 9.63 -16.41
N PHE A 117 17.23 8.79 -17.05
CA PHE A 117 16.82 7.47 -17.53
C PHE A 117 16.50 6.49 -16.39
N MET A 118 17.29 6.50 -15.32
CA MET A 118 17.03 5.69 -14.13
C MET A 118 15.69 6.07 -13.50
N ARG A 119 15.42 7.37 -13.38
CA ARG A 119 14.15 7.93 -12.89
C ARG A 119 12.95 7.54 -13.77
N ALA A 120 13.07 7.67 -15.10
CA ALA A 120 12.00 7.35 -16.03
C ALA A 120 11.63 5.86 -16.09
N ASN A 121 12.57 4.97 -15.74
CA ASN A 121 12.44 3.52 -15.93
C ASN A 121 12.43 2.71 -14.63
N GLY A 122 12.53 3.36 -13.46
CA GLY A 122 12.61 2.67 -12.18
C GLY A 122 13.85 1.77 -12.04
N ILE A 123 14.96 2.15 -12.69
CA ILE A 123 16.22 1.39 -12.65
C ILE A 123 17.01 1.82 -11.42
N SER A 124 17.27 0.88 -10.52
CA SER A 124 18.01 1.11 -9.28
C SER A 124 19.53 1.01 -9.46
N ASP A 125 19.97 0.21 -10.44
CA ASP A 125 21.37 -0.01 -10.78
C ASP A 125 21.59 0.25 -12.29
N PRO A 126 22.32 1.31 -12.67
CA PRO A 126 22.55 1.67 -14.07
C PRO A 126 23.39 0.66 -14.84
N ASP A 127 24.12 -0.22 -14.15
CA ASP A 127 24.99 -1.23 -14.75
C ASP A 127 24.25 -2.55 -15.04
N LEU A 128 23.00 -2.68 -14.56
CA LEU A 128 22.20 -3.90 -14.68
C LEU A 128 21.13 -3.81 -15.78
N LEU A 129 21.54 -3.58 -17.03
CA LEU A 129 20.63 -3.60 -18.19
C LEU A 129 20.57 -5.00 -18.84
N ARG A 130 19.37 -5.43 -19.24
CA ARG A 130 19.16 -6.70 -19.96
C ARG A 130 18.99 -6.44 -21.45
N VAL A 131 19.69 -7.20 -22.29
CA VAL A 131 19.48 -7.15 -23.76
C VAL A 131 18.03 -7.50 -24.08
N GLY A 132 17.37 -6.69 -24.91
CA GLY A 132 15.94 -6.75 -25.20
C GLY A 132 15.05 -5.95 -24.24
N GLN A 133 15.59 -5.37 -23.17
CA GLN A 133 14.86 -4.49 -22.26
C GLN A 133 14.47 -3.19 -22.98
N VAL A 134 13.21 -2.80 -22.90
CA VAL A 134 12.73 -1.53 -23.46
C VAL A 134 12.81 -0.45 -22.38
N LEU A 135 13.48 0.65 -22.69
CA LEU A 135 13.64 1.81 -21.82
C LEU A 135 12.86 3.00 -22.36
N VAL A 136 12.06 3.63 -21.51
CA VAL A 136 11.44 4.95 -21.71
C VAL A 136 12.54 6.00 -21.74
N VAL A 137 12.65 6.71 -22.87
CA VAL A 137 13.49 7.90 -22.99
C VAL A 137 12.79 9.03 -22.23
N PRO A 138 13.42 9.61 -21.20
CA PRO A 138 12.86 10.74 -20.47
C PRO A 138 12.65 11.90 -21.44
N ARG A 139 11.45 12.49 -21.46
CA ARG A 139 11.10 13.62 -22.33
C ARG A 139 11.93 14.86 -22.01
N GLN A 140 12.17 15.65 -23.04
CA GLN A 140 12.22 17.10 -22.92
C GLN A 140 10.78 17.48 -23.21
N GLN A 141 10.08 18.18 -22.32
CA GLN A 141 8.62 18.18 -22.32
C GLN A 141 7.94 18.37 -23.70
N ALA A 142 7.30 17.36 -24.27
CA ALA A 142 6.05 17.60 -24.99
C ALA A 142 5.13 16.44 -24.78
N GLU A 143 3.86 16.80 -24.65
CA GLU A 143 2.65 16.00 -24.68
C GLU A 143 2.76 14.83 -25.66
N THR A 144 2.22 13.68 -25.25
CA THR A 144 2.11 12.53 -26.14
C THR A 144 0.83 11.86 -25.79
N GLU A 145 -0.09 12.08 -26.71
CA GLU A 145 -1.38 11.49 -26.91
C GLU A 145 -1.25 9.96 -26.90
N VAL A 146 -1.89 9.31 -25.93
CA VAL A 146 -2.18 7.88 -26.06
C VAL A 146 -3.43 7.80 -26.91
N GLU A 147 -3.24 7.58 -28.21
CA GLU A 147 -4.35 7.36 -29.15
C GLU A 147 -4.95 5.98 -28.86
N VAL A 148 -6.01 5.94 -28.04
CA VAL A 148 -6.87 4.76 -27.90
C VAL A 148 -7.93 4.89 -28.99
N THR A 149 -7.94 3.95 -29.94
CA THR A 149 -8.83 3.99 -31.13
C THR A 149 -10.33 3.87 -30.84
N GLU A 150 -10.73 3.67 -29.58
CA GLU A 150 -12.12 3.71 -29.09
C GLU A 150 -12.13 4.34 -27.67
N GLY A 151 -13.02 5.29 -27.39
CA GLY A 151 -13.08 6.01 -26.11
C GLY A 151 -12.40 7.40 -26.10
N PRO A 152 -12.33 8.06 -24.92
CA PRO A 152 -11.80 9.41 -24.80
C PRO A 152 -10.29 9.47 -25.03
N THR A 153 -9.81 10.54 -25.66
CA THR A 153 -8.37 10.83 -25.74
C THR A 153 -7.84 11.08 -24.33
N VAL A 154 -6.77 10.38 -23.96
CA VAL A 154 -6.11 10.54 -22.66
C VAL A 154 -4.82 11.34 -22.83
N LEU A 155 -4.80 12.51 -22.21
CA LEU A 155 -3.65 13.39 -22.12
C LEU A 155 -3.01 13.23 -20.75
N VAL A 156 -1.68 13.32 -20.72
CA VAL A 156 -0.88 13.20 -19.50
C VAL A 156 -0.07 14.47 -19.35
N GLU A 157 -0.39 15.21 -18.30
CA GLU A 157 0.26 16.45 -17.90
C GLU A 157 1.09 16.17 -16.64
N PRO A 158 2.42 15.97 -16.77
CA PRO A 158 3.26 15.67 -15.62
C PRO A 158 3.42 16.91 -14.76
N VAL A 159 3.20 16.75 -13.46
CA VAL A 159 3.51 17.74 -12.44
C VAL A 159 4.77 17.28 -11.71
N TYR A 160 5.80 18.12 -11.75
CA TYR A 160 7.04 17.91 -11.05
C TYR A 160 7.40 19.15 -10.25
N CYS A 161 7.66 18.97 -8.96
CA CYS A 161 8.21 20.03 -8.12
C CYS A 161 9.32 19.47 -7.24
N GLU A 162 10.37 20.28 -7.06
CA GLU A 162 11.42 20.08 -6.06
C GLU A 162 11.30 21.22 -5.05
N ILE A 163 11.10 20.87 -3.77
CA ILE A 163 10.93 21.84 -2.70
C ILE A 163 12.18 21.81 -1.83
N ASP A 164 12.94 22.90 -1.85
CA ASP A 164 14.08 23.09 -0.95
C ASP A 164 13.57 23.38 0.47
N THR A 165 13.95 22.52 1.42
CA THR A 165 13.52 22.66 2.81
C THR A 165 14.30 23.72 3.60
N GLY A 166 15.44 24.18 3.08
CA GLY A 166 16.40 25.01 3.83
C GLY A 166 17.10 24.28 4.99
N VAL A 167 16.74 23.01 5.24
CA VAL A 167 17.27 22.18 6.32
C VAL A 167 18.32 21.23 5.76
N PRO A 168 19.55 21.18 6.28
CA PRO A 168 20.54 20.23 5.80
C PRO A 168 20.07 18.78 5.97
N ALA A 169 20.30 17.97 4.94
CA ALA A 169 19.98 16.54 4.96
C ALA A 169 21.06 15.74 5.71
N PHE A 170 20.66 14.85 6.62
CA PHE A 170 21.60 14.02 7.40
C PHE A 170 21.35 12.53 7.25
N GLY A 171 22.41 11.79 6.94
CA GLY A 171 22.38 10.33 6.83
C GLY A 171 22.19 9.64 8.18
N PRO A 172 22.04 8.30 8.20
CA PRO A 172 21.81 7.54 9.44
C PRO A 172 22.97 7.62 10.44
N ASN A 173 24.16 8.01 9.97
CA ASN A 173 25.35 8.20 10.80
C ASN A 173 25.49 9.63 11.37
N GLY A 174 24.50 10.51 11.15
CA GLY A 174 24.56 11.92 11.55
C GLY A 174 25.50 12.78 10.69
N THR A 175 25.93 12.27 9.54
CA THR A 175 26.74 13.00 8.56
C THR A 175 25.86 13.68 7.53
N GLN A 176 26.15 14.94 7.19
CA GLN A 176 25.41 15.66 6.16
C GLN A 176 25.58 14.99 4.79
N VAL A 177 24.46 14.79 4.07
CA VAL A 177 24.41 14.17 2.74
C VAL A 177 24.17 15.27 1.71
N GLY A 178 25.22 16.02 1.38
CA GLY A 178 25.18 17.06 0.36
C GLY A 178 24.52 18.38 0.82
N GLY A 179 23.65 18.93 -0.02
CA GLY A 179 23.00 20.23 0.15
C GLY A 179 21.83 20.24 1.15
N PRO A 180 20.91 21.21 1.05
CA PRO A 180 19.66 21.15 1.81
C PRO A 180 18.83 19.93 1.40
N GLY A 181 17.97 19.46 2.30
CA GLY A 181 17.01 18.40 2.03
C GLY A 181 15.98 18.87 1.03
N ILE A 182 15.66 18.00 0.07
CA ILE A 182 14.73 18.29 -1.02
C ILE A 182 13.51 17.39 -0.88
N ILE A 183 12.30 17.94 -0.89
CA ILE A 183 11.07 17.15 -1.05
C ILE A 183 10.76 17.08 -2.54
N GLU A 184 10.72 15.88 -3.11
CA GLU A 184 10.36 15.70 -4.52
C GLU A 184 8.89 15.26 -4.66
N VAL A 185 8.12 15.92 -5.51
CA VAL A 185 6.77 15.48 -5.88
C VAL A 185 6.73 15.21 -7.37
N PHE A 186 6.37 13.98 -7.72
CA PHE A 186 6.10 13.53 -9.08
C PHE A 186 4.63 13.10 -9.15
N ALA A 187 3.80 13.82 -9.88
CA ALA A 187 2.40 13.46 -10.06
C ALA A 187 2.01 13.52 -11.54
N ASP A 188 1.28 12.52 -12.03
CA ASP A 188 0.77 12.53 -13.40
C ASP A 188 -0.69 13.03 -13.38
N TRP A 189 -0.99 14.23 -13.92
CA TRP A 189 -2.38 14.62 -14.17
C TRP A 189 -2.86 13.98 -15.47
N LYS A 190 -3.77 13.01 -15.35
CA LYS A 190 -4.46 12.45 -16.52
C LYS A 190 -5.71 13.24 -16.80
N ARG A 191 -5.74 13.88 -17.96
CA ARG A 191 -6.88 14.63 -18.48
C ARG A 191 -7.49 13.85 -19.63
N ILE A 192 -8.80 13.68 -19.60
CA ILE A 192 -9.55 13.10 -20.72
C ILE A 192 -10.20 14.19 -21.57
N GLU A 193 -10.14 14.03 -22.88
CA GLU A 193 -10.87 14.83 -23.87
C GLU A 193 -11.89 13.97 -24.60
N GLY A 194 -13.00 14.57 -25.04
CA GLY A 194 -14.04 13.89 -25.81
C GLY A 194 -15.45 14.05 -25.19
N PRO A 195 -15.98 13.05 -24.44
CA PRO A 195 -17.39 13.01 -24.03
C PRO A 195 -17.84 14.24 -23.24
N ARG A 196 -19.15 14.54 -23.25
CA ARG A 196 -19.75 15.69 -22.55
C ARG A 196 -19.37 15.75 -21.05
N GLU A 197 -19.25 14.60 -20.38
CA GLU A 197 -19.00 14.54 -18.93
C GLU A 197 -17.51 14.46 -18.56
N ALA A 198 -16.59 14.55 -19.53
CA ALA A 198 -15.16 14.64 -19.30
C ALA A 198 -14.76 15.67 -18.21
N PRO A 199 -15.42 16.86 -18.08
CA PRO A 199 -15.09 17.80 -17.02
C PRO A 199 -15.30 17.27 -15.59
N ARG A 200 -16.31 16.42 -15.35
CA ARG A 200 -16.56 15.85 -14.00
C ARG A 200 -15.50 14.84 -13.61
N VAL A 201 -15.18 13.94 -14.55
CA VAL A 201 -14.12 12.94 -14.38
C VAL A 201 -12.77 13.63 -14.18
N ASN A 202 -12.44 14.61 -15.03
CA ASN A 202 -11.22 15.42 -14.91
C ASN A 202 -11.13 16.12 -13.54
N GLY A 203 -12.24 16.71 -13.07
CA GLY A 203 -12.31 17.36 -11.77
C GLY A 203 -12.03 16.40 -10.61
N ARG A 204 -12.56 15.17 -10.68
CA ARG A 204 -12.31 14.15 -9.66
C ARG A 204 -10.87 13.65 -9.68
N LEU A 205 -10.34 13.28 -10.86
CA LEU A 205 -8.96 12.80 -11.00
C LEU A 205 -7.96 13.85 -10.50
N ARG A 206 -8.15 15.11 -10.90
CA ARG A 206 -7.36 16.24 -10.43
C ARG A 206 -7.50 16.45 -8.91
N GLY A 207 -8.72 16.36 -8.37
CA GLY A 207 -8.97 16.48 -6.93
C GLY A 207 -8.26 15.39 -6.11
N LEU A 208 -8.24 14.15 -6.60
CA LEU A 208 -7.51 13.05 -5.96
C LEU A 208 -6.00 13.29 -5.98
N MET A 209 -5.46 13.82 -7.08
CA MET A 209 -4.06 14.23 -7.19
C MET A 209 -3.70 15.34 -6.21
N ILE A 210 -4.44 16.44 -6.21
CA ILE A 210 -4.20 17.56 -5.29
C ILE A 210 -4.28 17.07 -3.83
N SER A 211 -5.27 16.22 -3.52
CA SER A 211 -5.40 15.64 -2.18
C SER A 211 -4.20 14.76 -1.83
N SER A 212 -3.68 13.96 -2.76
CA SER A 212 -2.51 13.11 -2.53
C SER A 212 -1.27 13.95 -2.20
N VAL A 213 -1.02 15.00 -2.98
CA VAL A 213 0.11 15.92 -2.77
C VAL A 213 -0.04 16.66 -1.46
N ARG A 214 -1.21 17.27 -1.18
CA ARG A 214 -1.48 17.98 0.08
C ARG A 214 -1.30 17.10 1.31
N THR A 215 -1.92 15.91 1.32
CA THR A 215 -1.78 14.98 2.45
C THR A 215 -0.32 14.59 2.67
N PHE A 216 0.45 14.36 1.59
CA PHE A 216 1.86 14.05 1.71
C PHE A 216 2.68 15.18 2.34
N VAL A 217 2.51 16.42 1.87
CA VAL A 217 3.27 17.56 2.44
C VAL A 217 2.83 17.86 3.88
N ASP A 218 1.53 17.73 4.21
CA ASP A 218 1.00 17.86 5.56
C ASP A 218 1.55 16.79 6.52
N ASP A 219 1.83 15.58 6.02
CA ASP A 219 2.50 14.53 6.79
C ASP A 219 4.00 14.82 6.97
N VAL A 220 4.64 15.36 5.94
CA VAL A 220 6.11 15.50 5.84
C VAL A 220 6.63 16.73 6.58
N VAL A 221 6.07 17.90 6.36
CA VAL A 221 6.62 19.17 6.87
C VAL A 221 6.69 19.16 8.41
N PRO A 222 5.64 18.74 9.15
CA PRO A 222 5.71 18.68 10.61
C PRO A 222 6.75 17.67 11.12
N LEU A 223 7.07 16.61 10.36
CA LEU A 223 8.15 15.69 10.71
C LEU A 223 9.52 16.36 10.54
N ILE A 224 9.70 17.15 9.48
CA ILE A 224 10.93 17.91 9.25
C ILE A 224 11.12 18.98 10.33
N GLU A 225 10.10 19.75 10.62
CA GLU A 225 10.13 20.77 11.68
C GLU A 225 10.51 20.15 13.03
N ARG A 226 9.96 18.97 13.37
CA ARG A 226 10.25 18.30 14.65
C ARG A 226 11.58 17.59 14.71
N HIS A 227 12.01 16.93 13.63
CA HIS A 227 13.11 15.96 13.66
C HIS A 227 14.32 16.33 12.78
N GLY A 228 14.23 17.44 12.04
CA GLY A 228 15.17 17.80 10.99
C GLY A 228 14.91 16.97 9.73
N TYR A 229 15.88 16.91 8.82
CA TYR A 229 15.77 16.16 7.57
C TYR A 229 16.61 14.86 7.60
N PRO A 230 16.09 13.77 8.20
CA PRO A 230 16.78 12.48 8.27
C PRO A 230 16.66 11.67 6.97
N CYS A 231 17.82 11.27 6.44
CA CYS A 231 17.98 10.44 5.26
C CYS A 231 18.45 9.05 5.63
N ARG A 232 17.73 8.02 5.16
CA ARG A 232 18.23 6.63 5.20
C ARG A 232 18.82 6.15 3.89
N ASP A 233 18.49 6.81 2.77
CA ASP A 233 19.14 6.59 1.48
C ASP A 233 20.32 7.56 1.32
N GLY A 234 21.54 7.02 1.29
CA GLY A 234 22.77 7.79 1.16
C GLY A 234 23.26 7.96 -0.28
N THR A 235 22.55 7.42 -1.27
CA THR A 235 23.08 7.34 -2.64
C THR A 235 22.74 8.53 -3.52
N ASN A 236 21.60 9.21 -3.31
CA ASN A 236 21.12 10.26 -4.23
C ASN A 236 20.41 11.47 -3.55
N SER A 237 20.49 11.64 -2.22
CA SER A 237 19.75 12.69 -1.48
C SER A 237 18.21 12.64 -1.60
N ARG A 238 17.65 11.55 -2.15
CA ARG A 238 16.21 11.34 -2.36
C ARG A 238 15.54 10.74 -1.13
N CYS A 239 15.50 11.52 -0.06
CA CYS A 239 15.09 11.01 1.25
C CYS A 239 13.59 11.16 1.52
N VAL A 240 12.95 12.08 0.82
CA VAL A 240 11.54 12.40 0.99
C VAL A 240 10.95 12.67 -0.39
N TRP A 241 10.04 11.80 -0.83
CA TRP A 241 9.43 11.95 -2.14
C TRP A 241 8.04 11.33 -2.22
N LEU A 242 7.23 11.86 -3.13
CA LEU A 242 5.93 11.34 -3.54
C LEU A 242 5.95 11.04 -5.03
N GLN A 243 5.42 9.89 -5.39
CA GLN A 243 5.13 9.50 -6.77
C GLN A 243 3.66 9.09 -6.86
N HIS A 244 2.87 9.88 -7.58
CA HIS A 244 1.47 9.63 -7.84
C HIS A 244 1.28 9.30 -9.32
N ARG A 245 0.98 8.03 -9.64
CA ARG A 245 0.86 7.56 -11.02
C ARG A 245 -0.47 6.91 -11.28
N TRP A 246 -1.06 7.29 -12.40
CA TRP A 246 -2.28 6.68 -12.91
C TRP A 246 -1.96 5.75 -14.07
N GLU A 247 -2.70 4.65 -14.16
CA GLU A 247 -2.71 3.71 -15.28
C GLU A 247 -4.14 3.63 -15.82
N VAL A 248 -4.31 3.73 -17.14
CA VAL A 248 -5.62 3.52 -17.76
C VAL A 248 -5.72 2.03 -18.08
N LEU A 249 -6.68 1.37 -17.44
CA LEU A 249 -6.90 -0.07 -17.56
C LEU A 249 -8.00 -0.40 -18.57
N LEU A 250 -8.93 0.53 -18.77
CA LEU A 250 -9.96 0.47 -19.80
C LEU A 250 -10.38 1.89 -20.16
N ALA A 251 -10.53 2.17 -21.46
CA ALA A 251 -11.17 3.36 -21.98
C ALA A 251 -12.08 2.92 -23.14
N THR A 252 -13.36 3.23 -23.04
CA THR A 252 -14.38 3.03 -24.08
C THR A 252 -15.23 4.30 -24.18
N ASP A 253 -16.20 4.33 -25.09
CA ASP A 253 -17.14 5.46 -25.20
C ASP A 253 -18.01 5.63 -23.94
N ASP A 254 -18.26 4.53 -23.22
CA ASP A 254 -19.14 4.50 -22.05
C ASP A 254 -18.39 4.50 -20.72
N HIS A 255 -17.17 3.95 -20.66
CA HIS A 255 -16.49 3.69 -19.40
C HIS A 255 -15.01 4.05 -19.42
N LEU A 256 -14.52 4.56 -18.30
CA LEU A 256 -13.09 4.77 -18.05
C LEU A 256 -12.72 4.09 -16.74
N SER A 257 -11.84 3.09 -16.78
CA SER A 257 -11.28 2.47 -15.58
C SER A 257 -9.82 2.83 -15.44
N VAL A 258 -9.46 3.42 -14.31
CA VAL A 258 -8.09 3.84 -13.99
C VAL A 258 -7.65 3.27 -12.65
N ARG A 259 -6.38 2.88 -12.61
CA ARG A 259 -5.71 2.46 -11.39
C ARG A 259 -4.74 3.53 -10.97
N ASP A 260 -4.88 3.97 -9.74
CA ASP A 260 -4.00 4.91 -9.09
C ASP A 260 -3.00 4.14 -8.24
N THR A 261 -1.71 4.42 -8.41
CA THR A 261 -0.65 3.94 -7.55
C THR A 261 0.11 5.12 -6.97
N VAL A 262 -0.04 5.30 -5.66
CA VAL A 262 0.70 6.27 -4.87
C VAL A 262 1.85 5.56 -4.19
N ARG A 263 3.05 6.10 -4.34
CA ARG A 263 4.27 5.65 -3.66
C ARG A 263 4.89 6.83 -2.96
N ARG A 264 5.32 6.65 -1.72
CA ARG A 264 5.96 7.74 -0.96
C ARG A 264 7.05 7.23 -0.04
N LEU A 265 8.03 8.08 0.20
CA LEU A 265 9.04 7.88 1.23
C LEU A 265 8.96 9.06 2.20
N LEU A 266 8.71 8.76 3.47
CA LEU A 266 8.63 9.74 4.55
C LEU A 266 10.00 9.95 5.21
N PRO A 267 10.24 11.11 5.85
CA PRO A 267 11.47 11.37 6.58
C PRO A 267 11.81 10.26 7.58
N GLY A 268 13.01 9.69 7.47
CA GLY A 268 13.50 8.65 8.38
C GLY A 268 12.85 7.27 8.21
N ALA A 269 11.94 7.09 7.24
CA ALA A 269 11.35 5.79 6.95
C ALA A 269 12.43 4.78 6.48
N VAL A 270 12.22 3.49 6.79
CA VAL A 270 13.10 2.39 6.35
C VAL A 270 12.72 1.81 5.00
N ALA A 271 11.52 2.13 4.50
CA ALA A 271 10.96 1.55 3.30
C ALA A 271 9.98 2.54 2.64
N VAL A 272 9.75 2.32 1.35
CA VAL A 272 8.74 3.04 0.56
C VAL A 272 7.37 2.51 0.92
N GLU A 273 6.44 3.42 1.21
CA GLU A 273 5.02 3.10 1.33
C GLU A 273 4.39 3.12 -0.07
N SER A 274 3.47 2.19 -0.32
CA SER A 274 2.70 2.19 -1.56
C SER A 274 1.25 1.84 -1.29
N GLU A 275 0.36 2.59 -1.93
CA GLU A 275 -1.07 2.41 -1.90
C GLU A 275 -1.59 2.31 -3.33
N VAL A 276 -2.54 1.40 -3.56
CA VAL A 276 -3.28 1.31 -4.82
C VAL A 276 -4.72 1.72 -4.56
N ARG A 277 -5.22 2.61 -5.40
CA ARG A 277 -6.64 2.97 -5.47
C ARG A 277 -7.17 2.66 -6.86
N SER A 278 -8.46 2.42 -6.94
CA SER A 278 -9.12 2.04 -8.18
C SER A 278 -10.33 2.94 -8.38
N GLU A 279 -10.48 3.48 -9.57
CA GLU A 279 -11.60 4.33 -9.95
C GLU A 279 -12.12 3.83 -11.30
N THR A 280 -13.42 3.56 -11.38
CA THR A 280 -14.09 3.22 -12.63
C THR A 280 -15.26 4.17 -12.82
N PHE A 281 -15.34 4.83 -13.97
CA PHE A 281 -16.30 5.87 -14.28
C PHE A 281 -17.27 5.42 -15.36
N ASP A 282 -18.53 5.81 -15.19
CA ASP A 282 -19.50 5.93 -16.28
C ASP A 282 -19.34 7.31 -16.94
N LEU A 283 -19.00 7.33 -18.22
CA LEU A 283 -18.76 8.54 -19.00
C LEU A 283 -20.05 9.23 -19.47
N ALA A 284 -21.21 8.58 -19.34
CA ALA A 284 -22.51 9.20 -19.59
C ALA A 284 -22.97 10.07 -18.41
N THR A 285 -22.57 9.74 -17.18
CA THR A 285 -22.94 10.48 -15.95
C THR A 285 -21.77 11.25 -15.32
N GLY A 286 -20.54 10.82 -15.60
CA GLY A 286 -19.31 11.30 -14.98
C GLY A 286 -19.12 10.84 -13.54
N LEU A 287 -19.89 9.85 -13.07
CA LEU A 287 -19.86 9.35 -11.70
C LEU A 287 -19.03 8.05 -11.61
N PRO A 288 -18.40 7.78 -10.45
CA PRO A 288 -17.77 6.49 -10.21
C PRO A 288 -18.83 5.40 -10.09
N LEU A 289 -18.56 4.25 -10.68
CA LEU A 289 -19.35 3.03 -10.52
C LEU A 289 -19.01 2.36 -9.19
N LEU A 290 -20.03 1.87 -8.52
CA LEU A 290 -19.88 0.94 -7.41
C LEU A 290 -19.79 -0.49 -7.94
N VAL A 291 -19.19 -1.38 -7.16
CA VAL A 291 -19.04 -2.78 -7.57
C VAL A 291 -20.40 -3.45 -7.77
N GLU A 292 -21.41 -3.08 -6.99
CA GLU A 292 -22.80 -3.56 -7.12
C GLU A 292 -23.47 -3.14 -8.42
N ASP A 293 -23.07 -2.03 -9.04
CA ASP A 293 -23.61 -1.55 -10.32
C ASP A 293 -23.22 -2.47 -11.49
N LEU A 294 -22.26 -3.39 -11.28
CA LEU A 294 -21.85 -4.36 -12.28
C LEU A 294 -22.80 -5.58 -12.36
N PHE A 295 -23.59 -5.81 -11.31
CA PHE A 295 -24.30 -7.07 -11.11
C PHE A 295 -25.82 -6.92 -11.12
N GLU A 296 -26.52 -7.99 -11.49
CA GLU A 296 -27.97 -8.04 -11.51
C GLU A 296 -28.53 -8.02 -10.08
N PRO A 297 -29.41 -7.05 -9.73
CA PRO A 297 -29.97 -6.95 -8.40
C PRO A 297 -30.73 -8.20 -7.97
N GLY A 298 -30.62 -8.57 -6.70
CA GLY A 298 -31.32 -9.72 -6.12
C GLY A 298 -30.72 -11.09 -6.45
N THR A 299 -29.61 -11.13 -7.21
CA THR A 299 -28.79 -12.33 -7.36
C THR A 299 -27.77 -12.48 -6.22
N ASP A 300 -27.25 -13.69 -6.02
CA ASP A 300 -26.23 -13.97 -5.00
C ASP A 300 -24.80 -13.69 -5.51
N TRP A 301 -24.65 -12.58 -6.25
CA TRP A 301 -23.41 -12.25 -6.96
C TRP A 301 -22.23 -12.01 -6.00
N LEU A 302 -22.49 -11.47 -4.80
CA LEU A 302 -21.44 -11.16 -3.84
C LEU A 302 -20.79 -12.44 -3.29
N ALA A 303 -21.60 -13.47 -3.02
CA ALA A 303 -21.08 -14.78 -2.61
C ALA A 303 -20.30 -15.44 -3.76
N ALA A 304 -20.79 -15.32 -5.01
CA ALA A 304 -20.10 -15.86 -6.18
C ALA A 304 -18.74 -15.16 -6.43
N LEU A 305 -18.71 -13.83 -6.36
CA LEU A 305 -17.50 -13.02 -6.50
C LEU A 305 -16.49 -13.36 -5.40
N SER A 306 -16.95 -13.47 -4.15
CA SER A 306 -16.13 -13.88 -3.01
C SER A 306 -15.53 -15.27 -3.20
N ALA A 307 -16.33 -16.27 -3.57
CA ALA A 307 -15.83 -17.61 -3.83
C ALA A 307 -14.75 -17.63 -4.93
N ALA A 308 -15.01 -16.93 -6.06
CA ALA A 308 -14.05 -16.82 -7.16
C ALA A 308 -12.76 -16.11 -6.74
N ALA A 309 -12.85 -15.04 -5.94
CA ALA A 309 -11.69 -14.31 -5.42
C ALA A 309 -10.86 -15.17 -4.46
N VAL A 310 -11.50 -15.84 -3.50
CA VAL A 310 -10.84 -16.71 -2.53
C VAL A 310 -10.12 -17.87 -3.21
N GLU A 311 -10.75 -18.50 -4.21
CA GLU A 311 -10.14 -19.54 -5.03
C GLU A 311 -8.93 -19.02 -5.79
N ARG A 312 -9.09 -17.88 -6.50
CA ARG A 312 -8.00 -17.28 -7.29
C ARG A 312 -6.81 -16.84 -6.44
N LEU A 313 -7.07 -16.37 -5.22
CA LEU A 313 -6.07 -16.00 -4.23
C LEU A 313 -5.33 -17.21 -3.67
N ALA A 314 -5.97 -18.38 -3.59
CA ALA A 314 -5.31 -19.61 -3.11
C ALA A 314 -4.08 -19.99 -3.94
N ASP A 315 -4.08 -19.64 -5.23
CA ASP A 315 -2.96 -19.88 -6.14
C ASP A 315 -1.83 -18.83 -6.03
N GLN A 316 -1.97 -17.82 -5.18
CA GLN A 316 -1.03 -16.72 -5.08
C GLN A 316 -0.03 -16.91 -3.94
N PRO A 317 1.30 -16.87 -4.20
CA PRO A 317 2.33 -17.15 -3.21
C PRO A 317 2.46 -16.07 -2.12
N TRP A 318 1.84 -14.91 -2.32
CA TRP A 318 1.88 -13.75 -1.42
C TRP A 318 0.64 -13.64 -0.50
N THR A 319 -0.24 -14.65 -0.52
CA THR A 319 -1.44 -14.72 0.32
C THR A 319 -1.26 -15.65 1.51
N ASP A 320 -2.07 -15.45 2.55
CA ASP A 320 -2.17 -16.35 3.70
C ASP A 320 -3.65 -16.61 4.06
N GLU A 321 -3.92 -17.21 5.22
CA GLU A 321 -5.28 -17.58 5.66
C GLU A 321 -6.24 -16.37 5.72
N ARG A 322 -5.73 -15.15 5.86
CA ARG A 322 -6.56 -13.93 5.88
C ARG A 322 -7.35 -13.73 4.60
N ARG A 323 -6.89 -14.28 3.46
CA ARG A 323 -7.62 -14.19 2.17
C ARG A 323 -9.07 -14.64 2.26
N VAL A 324 -9.41 -15.57 3.17
CA VAL A 324 -10.79 -16.06 3.35
C VAL A 324 -11.70 -14.97 3.90
N VAL A 325 -11.18 -14.12 4.81
CA VAL A 325 -11.93 -13.02 5.41
C VAL A 325 -11.80 -11.76 4.55
N GLY A 326 -10.59 -11.41 4.10
CA GLY A 326 -10.33 -10.21 3.31
C GLY A 326 -10.86 -10.24 1.87
N ALA A 327 -11.22 -11.42 1.36
CA ALA A 327 -12.04 -11.59 0.15
C ALA A 327 -13.36 -12.30 0.46
N GLY A 328 -13.83 -12.24 1.71
CA GLY A 328 -15.14 -12.72 2.13
C GLY A 328 -16.28 -11.93 1.50
N PRO A 329 -17.54 -12.40 1.59
CA PRO A 329 -18.69 -11.82 0.91
C PRO A 329 -19.22 -10.56 1.61
N GLU A 330 -18.33 -9.58 1.78
CA GLU A 330 -18.62 -8.25 2.30
C GLU A 330 -18.34 -7.22 1.21
N MET A 331 -19.25 -6.27 1.02
CA MET A 331 -19.15 -5.24 -0.02
C MET A 331 -17.82 -4.47 0.05
N ALA A 332 -17.39 -4.12 1.27
CA ALA A 332 -16.17 -3.35 1.54
C ALA A 332 -14.90 -4.04 1.00
N ASN A 333 -14.90 -5.37 0.86
CA ASN A 333 -13.76 -6.11 0.34
C ASN A 333 -13.56 -5.92 -1.17
N PHE A 334 -14.59 -5.47 -1.89
CA PHE A 334 -14.58 -5.36 -3.36
C PHE A 334 -14.73 -3.92 -3.86
N GLU A 335 -14.59 -2.91 -3.00
CA GLU A 335 -14.62 -1.49 -3.38
C GLU A 335 -13.47 -1.11 -4.33
N ARG A 336 -12.35 -1.84 -4.29
CA ARG A 336 -11.16 -1.58 -5.12
C ARG A 336 -11.16 -2.50 -6.34
N PHE A 337 -11.89 -2.11 -7.38
CA PHE A 337 -11.96 -2.86 -8.62
C PHE A 337 -11.68 -2.00 -9.85
N ASN A 338 -11.19 -2.64 -10.90
CA ASN A 338 -11.05 -2.04 -12.21
C ASN A 338 -11.60 -2.97 -13.29
N LEU A 339 -12.18 -2.36 -14.33
CA LEU A 339 -12.56 -3.07 -15.54
C LEU A 339 -11.38 -3.10 -16.50
N THR A 340 -11.20 -4.22 -17.21
CA THR A 340 -10.21 -4.40 -18.28
C THR A 340 -10.85 -5.23 -19.38
N PRO A 341 -10.32 -5.21 -20.61
CA PRO A 341 -10.77 -6.15 -21.64
C PRO A 341 -10.58 -7.63 -21.25
N GLY A 342 -9.70 -7.93 -20.30
CA GLY A 342 -9.38 -9.31 -19.88
C GLY A 342 -10.17 -9.84 -18.67
N GLY A 343 -10.95 -8.99 -17.99
CA GLY A 343 -11.70 -9.35 -16.79
C GLY A 343 -11.74 -8.27 -15.72
N LEU A 344 -12.40 -8.61 -14.61
CA LEU A 344 -12.51 -7.77 -13.43
C LEU A 344 -11.22 -7.88 -12.60
N VAL A 345 -10.47 -6.78 -12.49
CA VAL A 345 -9.30 -6.69 -11.63
C VAL A 345 -9.75 -6.32 -10.23
N LEU A 346 -9.30 -7.08 -9.23
CA LEU A 346 -9.56 -6.81 -7.82
C LEU A 346 -8.25 -6.52 -7.09
N ALA A 347 -8.22 -5.38 -6.40
CA ALA A 347 -7.21 -5.05 -5.41
C ALA A 347 -7.85 -5.09 -4.02
N PHE A 348 -7.02 -5.20 -2.98
CA PHE A 348 -7.48 -5.41 -1.62
C PHE A 348 -6.77 -4.47 -0.67
N ALA A 349 -7.44 -4.15 0.45
CA ALA A 349 -6.86 -3.26 1.43
C ALA A 349 -5.55 -3.86 2.03
N PRO A 350 -4.57 -3.00 2.37
CA PRO A 350 -3.39 -3.37 3.15
C PRO A 350 -3.66 -4.37 4.28
N GLY A 351 -2.98 -5.52 4.23
CA GLY A 351 -3.04 -6.52 5.31
C GLY A 351 -4.31 -7.37 5.38
N THR A 352 -5.26 -7.28 4.43
CA THR A 352 -6.50 -8.07 4.50
C THR A 352 -6.38 -9.47 3.90
N ILE A 353 -5.43 -9.69 2.98
CA ILE A 353 -5.29 -10.99 2.27
C ILE A 353 -3.88 -11.61 2.39
N GLY A 354 -2.93 -10.89 2.99
CA GLY A 354 -1.53 -11.26 3.02
C GLY A 354 -0.65 -10.24 3.77
N GLY A 355 0.66 -10.51 3.83
CA GLY A 355 1.65 -9.71 4.56
C GLY A 355 1.93 -8.33 3.95
N SER A 356 2.94 -7.62 4.47
CA SER A 356 3.32 -6.26 4.04
C SER A 356 3.64 -6.13 2.53
N GLY A 357 3.96 -7.22 1.84
CA GLY A 357 4.20 -7.25 0.39
C GLY A 357 2.95 -7.33 -0.49
N SER A 358 1.76 -7.57 0.07
CA SER A 358 0.54 -7.82 -0.72
C SER A 358 -0.29 -6.56 -1.02
N HIS A 359 0.27 -5.36 -0.85
CA HIS A 359 -0.50 -4.10 -0.84
C HIS A 359 -0.70 -3.52 -2.24
N THR A 360 0.14 -3.92 -3.20
CA THR A 360 0.12 -3.44 -4.59
C THR A 360 -0.27 -4.53 -5.59
N VAL A 361 -0.54 -5.73 -5.11
CA VAL A 361 -0.90 -6.88 -5.95
C VAL A 361 -2.41 -6.91 -6.17
N SER A 362 -2.81 -7.49 -7.29
CA SER A 362 -4.19 -7.64 -7.69
C SER A 362 -4.39 -9.00 -8.34
N ILE A 363 -5.62 -9.49 -8.31
CA ILE A 363 -6.04 -10.67 -9.09
C ILE A 363 -6.94 -10.24 -10.23
N ILE A 364 -7.07 -11.10 -11.23
CA ILE A 364 -8.01 -10.92 -12.33
C ILE A 364 -9.02 -12.07 -12.28
N ILE A 365 -10.30 -11.71 -12.21
CA ILE A 365 -11.43 -12.62 -12.34
C ILE A 365 -11.94 -12.52 -13.78
N PRO A 366 -11.76 -13.57 -14.61
CA PRO A 366 -12.30 -13.58 -15.97
C PRO A 366 -13.83 -13.43 -15.95
N TYR A 367 -14.39 -12.60 -16.85
CA TYR A 367 -15.83 -12.30 -16.83
C TYR A 367 -16.72 -13.54 -16.89
N ARG A 368 -16.30 -14.54 -17.68
CA ARG A 368 -16.98 -15.85 -17.80
C ARG A 368 -17.23 -16.59 -16.47
N VAL A 369 -16.42 -16.34 -15.44
CA VAL A 369 -16.56 -17.00 -14.12
C VAL A 369 -17.84 -16.56 -13.41
N LEU A 370 -18.31 -15.35 -13.69
CA LEU A 370 -19.49 -14.75 -13.06
C LEU A 370 -20.66 -14.61 -14.07
N ASN A 371 -20.64 -15.40 -15.14
CA ASN A 371 -21.74 -15.42 -16.10
C ASN A 371 -23.07 -15.77 -15.43
N GLY A 372 -24.10 -14.97 -15.72
CA GLY A 372 -25.41 -15.07 -15.09
C GLY A 372 -25.59 -14.18 -13.86
N TYR A 373 -24.52 -13.55 -13.34
CA TYR A 373 -24.59 -12.55 -12.28
C TYR A 373 -24.45 -11.12 -12.79
N TRP A 374 -23.86 -10.91 -13.97
CA TRP A 374 -23.70 -9.58 -14.56
C TRP A 374 -25.05 -8.92 -14.88
N LEU A 375 -25.13 -7.61 -14.64
CA LEU A 375 -26.28 -6.80 -15.02
C LEU A 375 -26.50 -6.84 -16.54
N HIS A 376 -27.71 -7.18 -16.98
CA HIS A 376 -28.01 -7.23 -18.41
C HIS A 376 -27.91 -5.83 -19.07
N GLY A 377 -27.09 -5.70 -20.11
CA GLY A 377 -26.84 -4.42 -20.77
C GLY A 377 -25.99 -3.44 -19.94
N GLY A 378 -25.46 -3.88 -18.79
CA GLY A 378 -24.62 -3.10 -17.89
C GLY A 378 -23.15 -3.00 -18.32
N PRO A 379 -22.28 -2.45 -17.45
CA PRO A 379 -20.91 -2.07 -17.78
C PRO A 379 -20.03 -3.19 -18.35
N VAL A 380 -20.23 -4.43 -17.90
CA VAL A 380 -19.45 -5.60 -18.33
C VAL A 380 -19.98 -6.21 -19.64
N SER A 381 -21.28 -6.07 -19.91
CA SER A 381 -21.94 -6.74 -21.04
C SER A 381 -21.45 -6.30 -22.43
N ARG A 382 -20.72 -5.18 -22.50
CA ARG A 382 -20.15 -4.61 -23.73
C ARG A 382 -18.64 -4.85 -23.86
N LEU A 383 -18.03 -5.58 -22.93
CA LEU A 383 -16.58 -5.83 -22.86
C LEU A 383 -16.18 -7.26 -23.28
N ASP A 384 -17.16 -8.14 -23.51
CA ASP A 384 -16.99 -9.54 -23.92
C ASP A 384 -16.89 -9.74 -25.44
#